data_AF-A0A2M7B6A4-F1
#
_entry.id   AF-A0A2M7B6A4-F1
#
_cell.length_a   1.000
_cell.length_b   1.000
_cell.length_c   1.000
_cell.angle_alpha   90.00
_cell.angle_beta   90.00
_cell.angle_gamma   90.00
#
_symmetry.space_group_name_H-M   'P 1'
#
loop_
_entity.id
_entity.type
_entity.pdbx_description
1 polymer ?
#
loop_
_entity_poly.entity_id
_entity_poly.type
_entity_poly.pdbx_seq_one_letter_code
_entity_poly.pdbx_strand_id
1 'polypeptide(L)'
;EQENYQRAMADTYGGKTPQETLQMYIEAVEKGDYELASKYFIGEKREKELESFTGATQEFIKKYINLVKESSHKDGTYDLEKKYFSINKPIGIRMIFYPNGIWKIIEI
;
A
#
# COMPACT_ATOMS: atom_id res chain seq x y z
N GLU A 1 -11.80 -10.16 -16.76
CA GLU A 1 -10.42 -10.57 -16.41
C GLU A 1 -9.34 -9.86 -17.23
N GLN A 2 -9.49 -9.69 -18.55
CA GLN A 2 -8.46 -9.09 -19.41
C GLN A 2 -8.20 -7.59 -19.20
N GLU A 3 -9.22 -6.78 -18.90
CA GLU A 3 -9.05 -5.35 -18.61
C GLU A 3 -8.31 -5.09 -17.29
N ASN A 4 -8.62 -5.86 -16.24
CA ASN A 4 -7.92 -5.74 -14.95
C ASN A 4 -6.44 -6.11 -15.09
N TYR A 5 -6.13 -7.12 -15.90
CA TYR A 5 -4.75 -7.50 -16.20
C TYR A 5 -4.01 -6.38 -16.97
N GLN A 6 -4.63 -5.79 -17.99
CA GLN A 6 -4.02 -4.68 -18.73
C GLN A 6 -3.79 -3.44 -17.84
N ARG A 7 -4.76 -3.12 -16.97
CA ARG A 7 -4.61 -2.04 -15.97
C ARG A 7 -3.47 -2.34 -14.99
N ALA A 8 -3.35 -3.58 -14.52
CA ALA A 8 -2.24 -3.99 -13.66
C ALA A 8 -0.89 -3.89 -14.37
N MET A 9 -0.82 -4.24 -15.66
CA MET A 9 0.40 -4.14 -16.47
C MET A 9 0.83 -2.69 -16.74
N ALA A 10 -0.13 -1.79 -16.98
CA ALA A 10 0.11 -0.37 -17.22
C ALA A 10 0.39 0.43 -15.94
N ASP A 11 0.20 -0.17 -14.76
CA ASP A 11 0.36 0.53 -13.50
C ASP A 11 1.83 0.77 -13.17
N THR A 12 2.20 1.99 -12.80
CA THR A 12 3.58 2.37 -12.48
C THR A 12 3.79 2.74 -11.02
N TYR A 13 2.74 2.71 -10.18
CA TYR A 13 2.78 3.17 -8.80
C TYR A 13 3.07 2.02 -7.83
N GLY A 14 4.34 1.69 -7.63
CA GLY A 14 4.78 0.65 -6.71
C GLY A 14 6.25 0.32 -6.87
N GLY A 15 6.84 -0.24 -5.83
CA GLY A 15 8.25 -0.64 -5.76
C GLY A 15 8.45 -2.08 -6.19
N LYS A 16 9.72 -2.48 -6.33
CA LYS A 16 10.11 -3.86 -6.68
C LYS A 16 10.03 -4.81 -5.50
N THR A 17 10.05 -4.26 -4.29
CA THR A 17 9.82 -4.98 -3.03
C THR A 17 8.61 -4.44 -2.27
N PRO A 18 7.99 -5.24 -1.38
CA PRO A 18 6.93 -4.75 -0.51
C PRO A 18 7.36 -3.53 0.32
N GLN A 19 8.60 -3.55 0.83
CA GLN A 19 9.17 -2.49 1.65
C GLN A 19 9.31 -1.17 0.86
N GLU A 20 9.78 -1.23 -0.38
CA GLU A 20 9.86 -0.03 -1.24
C GLU A 20 8.48 0.57 -1.50
N THR A 21 7.47 -0.25 -1.84
CA THR A 21 6.09 0.25 -2.01
C THR A 21 5.57 0.88 -0.73
N LEU A 22 5.78 0.24 0.42
CA LEU A 22 5.28 0.74 1.69
C LEU A 22 5.98 2.05 2.09
N GLN A 23 7.29 2.16 1.85
CA GLN A 23 8.04 3.40 2.08
C GLN A 23 7.52 4.55 1.22
N MET A 24 7.30 4.32 -0.07
CA MET A 24 6.74 5.33 -0.97
C MET A 24 5.33 5.78 -0.54
N TYR A 25 4.51 4.84 -0.07
CA TYR A 25 3.21 5.15 0.52
C TYR A 25 3.34 6.06 1.75
N ILE A 26 4.20 5.69 2.70
CA ILE A 26 4.47 6.48 3.91
C ILE A 26 4.92 7.90 3.54
N GLU A 27 5.86 8.03 2.60
CA GLU A 27 6.36 9.32 2.15
C GLU A 27 5.27 10.19 1.50
N ALA A 28 4.38 9.59 0.71
CA ALA A 28 3.27 10.31 0.09
C ALA A 28 2.30 10.85 1.13
N VAL A 29 1.92 10.04 2.13
CA VAL A 29 1.02 10.48 3.21
C VAL A 29 1.68 11.56 4.09
N GLU A 30 2.98 11.44 4.39
CA GLU A 30 3.70 12.46 5.15
C GLU A 30 3.83 13.80 4.41
N LYS A 31 3.87 13.77 3.08
CA LYS A 31 3.84 14.98 2.23
C LYS A 31 2.42 15.55 2.07
N GLY A 32 1.39 14.82 2.53
CA GLY A 32 -0.02 15.18 2.33
C GLY A 32 -0.54 14.86 0.92
N ASP A 33 0.22 14.12 0.11
CA ASP A 33 -0.17 13.69 -1.23
C ASP A 33 -1.05 12.42 -1.16
N TYR A 34 -2.26 12.56 -0.62
CA TYR A 34 -3.19 11.43 -0.45
C TYR A 34 -3.65 10.82 -1.78
N GLU A 35 -3.69 11.62 -2.85
CA GLU A 35 -3.94 11.12 -4.20
C GLU A 35 -2.82 10.22 -4.71
N LEU A 36 -1.57 10.47 -4.31
CA LEU A 36 -0.45 9.59 -4.64
C LEU A 36 -0.45 8.36 -3.73
N ALA A 37 -0.68 8.55 -2.44
CA ALA A 37 -0.76 7.49 -1.45
C ALA A 37 -1.80 6.43 -1.86
N SER A 38 -2.99 6.87 -2.27
CA SER A 38 -4.06 5.98 -2.70
C SER A 38 -3.69 5.17 -3.94
N LYS A 39 -2.88 5.69 -4.86
CA LYS A 39 -2.47 4.96 -6.08
C LYS A 39 -1.64 3.72 -5.80
N TYR A 40 -0.97 3.62 -4.64
CA TYR A 40 -0.26 2.40 -4.24
C TYR A 40 -1.19 1.25 -3.88
N PHE A 41 -2.49 1.51 -3.70
CA PHE A 41 -3.50 0.48 -3.50
C PHE A 41 -3.99 -0.13 -4.81
N ILE A 42 -4.62 -1.30 -4.70
CA ILE A 42 -5.28 -1.98 -5.82
C ILE A 42 -6.63 -1.34 -6.15
N GLY A 43 -7.00 -1.28 -7.43
CA GLY A 43 -8.36 -1.02 -7.93
C GLY A 43 -9.26 -0.12 -7.07
N GLU A 44 -10.38 -0.67 -6.60
CA GLU A 44 -11.39 0.02 -5.76
C GLU A 44 -10.87 0.44 -4.37
N LYS A 45 -9.74 -0.12 -3.90
CA LYS A 45 -9.17 0.25 -2.60
C LYS A 45 -8.51 1.62 -2.65
N ARG A 46 -8.16 2.13 -3.83
CA ARG A 46 -7.65 3.49 -4.03
C ARG A 46 -8.65 4.54 -3.55
N GLU A 47 -9.90 4.41 -3.97
CA GLU A 47 -10.94 5.36 -3.61
C GLU A 47 -11.20 5.32 -2.10
N LYS A 48 -11.34 4.12 -1.53
CA LYS A 48 -11.51 3.93 -0.08
C LYS A 48 -10.36 4.53 0.74
N GLU A 49 -9.13 4.40 0.25
CA GLU A 49 -7.95 4.97 0.89
C GLU A 49 -7.97 6.49 0.84
N LEU A 50 -8.28 7.08 -0.33
CA LEU A 50 -8.38 8.53 -0.48
C LEU A 50 -9.50 9.12 0.39
N GLU A 51 -10.64 8.44 0.45
CA GLU A 51 -11.77 8.80 1.31
C GLU A 51 -11.39 8.74 2.79
N SER A 52 -10.53 7.79 3.20
CA SER A 52 -10.07 7.66 4.58
C SER A 52 -9.25 8.87 5.06
N PHE A 53 -8.65 9.62 4.15
CA PHE A 53 -7.98 10.89 4.46
C PHE A 53 -8.93 12.11 4.38
N THR A 54 -10.09 11.96 3.75
CA THR A 54 -11.05 13.06 3.58
C THR A 54 -11.73 13.37 4.91
N GLY A 55 -11.43 14.54 5.48
CA GLY A 55 -11.95 14.94 6.79
C GLY A 55 -11.20 14.33 7.98
N ALA A 56 -10.14 13.56 7.74
CA ALA A 56 -9.26 13.07 8.80
C ALA A 56 -8.45 14.22 9.43
N THR A 57 -8.26 14.17 10.75
CA THR A 57 -7.42 15.15 11.44
C THR A 57 -5.94 14.83 11.26
N GLN A 58 -5.08 15.84 11.28
CA GLN A 58 -3.63 15.66 11.20
C GLN A 58 -3.10 14.74 12.32
N GLU A 59 -3.72 14.77 13.51
CA GLU A 59 -3.35 13.87 14.61
C GLU A 59 -3.68 12.41 14.29
N PHE A 60 -4.85 12.15 13.68
CA PHE A 60 -5.23 10.81 13.24
C PHE A 60 -4.27 10.28 12.18
N ILE A 61 -3.98 11.08 11.15
CA ILE A 61 -3.07 10.73 10.05
C ILE A 61 -1.67 10.41 10.59
N LYS A 62 -1.17 11.23 11.53
CA LYS A 62 0.13 11.00 12.17
C LYS A 62 0.16 9.70 12.98
N LYS A 63 -0.89 9.42 13.77
CA LYS A 63 -0.99 8.16 14.53
C LYS A 63 -1.04 6.96 13.60
N TYR A 64 -1.85 7.04 12.55
CA TYR A 64 -1.96 6.01 11.52
C TYR A 64 -0.60 5.73 10.87
N ILE A 65 0.10 6.75 10.36
CA ILE A 65 1.43 6.58 9.73
C ILE A 65 2.48 6.06 10.69
N ASN A 66 2.44 6.44 11.97
CA ASN A 66 3.36 5.87 12.96
C ASN A 66 3.16 4.36 13.14
N LEU A 67 1.92 3.86 13.12
CA LEU A 67 1.64 2.42 13.18
C LEU A 67 2.15 1.71 11.91
N VAL A 68 1.93 2.30 10.73
CA VAL A 68 2.43 1.76 9.47
C VAL A 68 3.96 1.70 9.46
N LYS A 69 4.62 2.75 9.93
CA LYS A 69 6.09 2.79 10.10
C LYS A 69 6.57 1.71 11.05
N GLU A 70 5.95 1.57 12.22
CA GLU A 70 6.33 0.53 13.17
C GLU A 70 6.19 -0.88 12.57
N SER A 71 5.11 -1.14 11.82
CA SER A 71 4.92 -2.39 11.07
C SER A 71 5.99 -2.58 9.99
N SER A 72 6.40 -1.52 9.29
CA SER A 72 7.40 -1.60 8.21
C SER A 72 8.78 -2.10 8.67
N HIS A 73 9.07 -1.97 9.96
CA HIS A 73 10.30 -2.47 10.59
C HIS A 73 10.19 -3.92 11.09
N LYS A 74 9.03 -4.58 10.93
CA LYS A 74 8.82 -5.97 11.30
C LYS A 74 9.04 -6.89 10.10
N ASP A 75 9.49 -8.11 10.38
CA ASP A 75 9.47 -9.18 9.40
C ASP A 75 8.02 -9.50 8.99
N GLY A 76 7.79 -9.53 7.68
CA GLY A 76 6.57 -10.05 7.09
C GLY A 76 6.79 -11.40 6.44
N THR A 77 5.69 -12.06 6.09
CA THR A 77 5.70 -13.41 5.52
C THR A 77 5.19 -13.36 4.09
N TYR A 78 5.85 -14.10 3.20
CA TYR A 78 5.37 -14.37 1.86
C TYR A 78 4.51 -15.63 1.85
N ASP A 79 3.51 -15.68 0.97
CA ASP A 79 2.85 -16.95 0.67
C ASP A 79 3.78 -17.89 -0.13
N LEU A 80 3.35 -19.13 -0.33
CA LEU A 80 4.14 -20.17 -1.01
C LEU A 80 4.56 -19.78 -2.44
N GLU A 81 3.72 -19.03 -3.15
CA GLU A 81 4.00 -18.57 -4.52
C GLU A 81 4.68 -17.20 -4.57
N LYS A 82 4.95 -16.56 -3.42
CA LYS A 82 5.50 -15.20 -3.29
C LYS A 82 4.67 -14.14 -4.03
N LYS A 83 3.38 -14.38 -4.20
CA LYS A 83 2.41 -13.44 -4.79
C LYS A 83 1.87 -12.45 -3.77
N TYR A 84 1.90 -12.79 -2.49
CA TYR A 84 1.38 -12.03 -1.39
C TYR A 84 2.47 -11.86 -0.33
N PHE A 85 2.45 -10.69 0.29
CA PHE A 85 3.27 -10.36 1.44
C PHE A 85 2.36 -9.85 2.55
N SER A 86 2.60 -10.24 3.79
CA SER A 86 1.78 -9.78 4.92
C SER A 86 2.60 -9.51 6.18
N ILE A 87 2.29 -8.41 6.85
CA ILE A 87 2.78 -8.06 8.19
C ILE A 87 1.56 -8.06 9.12
N ASN A 88 1.62 -8.77 10.24
CA ASN A 88 0.46 -8.94 11.13
C ASN A 88 0.47 -8.03 12.36
N LYS A 89 1.58 -7.33 12.65
CA LYS A 89 1.74 -6.50 13.85
C LYS A 89 2.63 -5.28 13.58
N PRO A 90 2.39 -4.14 14.26
CA PRO A 90 1.22 -3.80 15.08
C PRO A 90 -0.10 -3.67 14.29
N ILE A 91 -0.02 -3.35 13.00
CA ILE A 91 -1.16 -3.26 12.09
C ILE A 91 -1.01 -4.25 10.92
N GLY A 92 -2.14 -4.76 10.43
CA GLY A 92 -2.20 -5.78 9.38
C GLY A 92 -1.99 -5.20 8.00
N ILE A 93 -0.80 -5.34 7.43
CA ILE A 93 -0.50 -4.86 6.08
C ILE A 93 -0.50 -6.05 5.14
N ARG A 94 -1.30 -6.02 4.08
CA ARG A 94 -1.30 -7.05 3.04
C ARG A 94 -1.02 -6.44 1.68
N MET A 95 -0.13 -7.08 0.94
CA MET A 95 0.33 -6.62 -0.37
C MET A 95 0.30 -7.76 -1.38
N ILE A 96 0.19 -7.39 -2.65
CA ILE A 96 0.16 -8.31 -3.80
C ILE A 96 1.22 -7.91 -4.82
N PHE A 97 1.89 -8.91 -5.38
CA PHE A 97 2.82 -8.75 -6.48
C PHE A 97 2.06 -8.76 -7.81
N TYR A 98 2.15 -7.66 -8.54
CA TYR A 98 1.52 -7.51 -9.84
C TYR A 98 2.36 -8.15 -10.96
N PRO A 99 1.73 -8.54 -12.08
CA PRO A 99 2.40 -9.21 -13.20
C PRO A 99 3.50 -8.37 -13.89
N ASN A 100 3.46 -7.04 -13.76
CA ASN A 100 4.51 -6.13 -14.23
C ASN A 100 5.69 -5.96 -13.25
N GLY A 101 5.69 -6.73 -12.17
CA GLY A 101 6.77 -6.78 -11.20
C GLY A 101 6.82 -5.59 -10.25
N ILE A 102 5.67 -5.03 -9.87
CA ILE A 102 5.56 -4.06 -8.77
C ILE A 102 4.69 -4.62 -7.65
N TRP A 103 4.90 -4.14 -6.43
CA TRP A 103 4.04 -4.45 -5.30
C TRP A 103 2.96 -3.40 -5.11
N LYS A 104 1.76 -3.86 -4.77
CA LYS A 104 0.58 -3.03 -4.45
C LYS A 104 0.01 -3.38 -3.10
N ILE A 105 -0.58 -2.39 -2.44
CA ILE A 105 -1.23 -2.54 -1.15
C ILE A 105 -2.68 -3.02 -1.37
N ILE A 106 -3.08 -4.07 -0.68
CA ILE A 106 -4.46 -4.57 -0.66
C ILE A 106 -5.23 -3.85 0.45
N GLU A 107 -4.64 -3.80 1.64
CA GLU A 107 -5.20 -3.23 2.86
C GLU A 107 -4.11 -2.97 3.89
N ILE A 108 -4.41 -2.03 4.80
CA ILE A 108 -3.67 -1.67 6.01
C ILE A 108 -4.70 -1.59 7.15
#